data_AF-W0ESU8-F1
#
_entry.id   AF-W0ESU8-F1
#
_cell.length_a   1.000
_cell.length_b   1.000
_cell.length_c   1.000
_cell.angle_alpha   90.00
_cell.angle_beta   90.00
_cell.angle_gamma   90.00
#
_symmetry.space_group_name_H-M   'P 1'
#
loop_
_entity.id
_entity.type
_entity.pdbx_description
1 polymer ?
#
loop_
_entity_poly.entity_id
_entity_poly.type
_entity_poly.pdbx_seq_one_letter_code
_entity_poly.pdbx_strand_id
1 'polypeptide(L)'
;MQQRISALESQNEELVRQIETMEWTHREERTKFNEYMDKIQRYFPYVDKLLPLIDFCRNTLKFSERVVQELCKLKKVRLKGDFYSPEFNRKFRDESAAFSFEEDKNRKGHYHICMNDIPLVQWFRQKANEWRNCLGITPTKQDKRLKI
;
A
#
# COMPACT_ATOMS: atom_id res chain seq x y z
N MET A 1 -9.73 -44.93 42.30
CA MET A 1 -8.65 -44.23 41.57
C MET A 1 -8.52 -44.70 40.12
N GLN A 2 -8.49 -46.00 39.83
CA GLN A 2 -8.40 -46.51 38.43
C GLN A 2 -9.46 -45.96 37.47
N GLN A 3 -10.73 -45.88 37.87
CA GLN A 3 -11.80 -45.32 37.01
C GLN A 3 -11.55 -43.87 36.58
N ARG A 4 -10.93 -43.05 37.44
CA ARG A 4 -10.62 -41.65 37.11
C ARG A 4 -9.44 -41.54 36.16
N ILE A 5 -8.45 -42.44 36.30
CA ILE A 5 -7.29 -42.51 35.41
C ILE A 5 -7.75 -42.89 33.99
N SER A 6 -8.56 -43.96 33.85
CA SER A 6 -9.07 -44.39 32.55
C SER A 6 -9.97 -43.34 31.88
N ALA A 7 -10.77 -42.61 32.66
CA ALA A 7 -11.57 -41.50 32.13
C ALA A 7 -10.68 -40.37 31.58
N LEU A 8 -9.61 -40.02 32.29
CA LEU A 8 -8.66 -38.99 31.86
C LEU A 8 -7.85 -39.43 30.63
N GLU A 9 -7.45 -40.70 30.55
CA GLU A 9 -6.76 -41.27 29.38
C GLU A 9 -7.65 -41.18 28.13
N SER A 10 -8.91 -41.60 28.24
CA SER A 10 -9.88 -41.50 27.13
C SER A 10 -10.14 -40.05 26.70
N GLN A 11 -10.24 -39.12 27.65
CA GLN A 11 -10.36 -37.69 27.33
C GLN A 11 -9.10 -37.15 26.65
N ASN A 12 -7.92 -37.58 27.06
CA ASN A 12 -6.67 -37.13 26.47
C ASN A 12 -6.51 -37.67 25.03
N GLU A 13 -6.86 -38.93 24.79
CA GLU A 13 -6.91 -39.52 23.45
C GLU A 13 -7.87 -38.74 22.53
N GLU A 14 -9.05 -38.35 23.05
CA GLU A 14 -10.01 -37.57 22.29
C GLU A 14 -9.50 -36.16 21.96
N LEU A 15 -8.86 -35.49 22.93
CA LEU A 15 -8.24 -34.19 22.70
C LEU A 15 -7.11 -34.26 21.66
N VAL A 16 -6.27 -35.30 21.71
CA VAL A 16 -5.21 -35.51 20.72
C VAL A 16 -5.81 -35.67 19.32
N ARG A 17 -6.85 -36.50 19.16
CA ARG A 17 -7.54 -36.66 17.86
C ARG A 17 -8.13 -35.35 17.34
N GLN A 18 -8.70 -34.52 18.22
CA GLN A 18 -9.25 -33.22 17.86
C GLN A 18 -8.14 -32.25 17.41
N ILE A 19 -7.02 -32.21 18.12
CA ILE A 19 -5.86 -31.39 17.75
C ILE A 19 -5.32 -31.82 16.38
N GLU A 20 -5.13 -33.12 16.15
CA GLU A 20 -4.66 -33.65 14.86
C GLU A 20 -5.61 -33.27 13.72
N THR A 21 -6.92 -33.38 13.96
CA THR A 21 -7.94 -32.99 12.97
C THR A 21 -7.87 -31.49 12.68
N MET A 22 -7.77 -30.63 13.71
CA MET A 22 -7.64 -29.18 13.55
C MET A 22 -6.34 -28.79 12.84
N GLU A 23 -5.24 -29.48 13.11
CA GLU A 23 -3.98 -29.24 12.41
C GLU A 23 -4.08 -29.61 10.95
N TRP A 24 -4.72 -30.74 10.63
CA TRP A 24 -4.92 -31.19 9.27
C TRP A 24 -5.77 -30.20 8.47
N THR A 25 -6.93 -29.79 9.01
CA THR A 25 -7.80 -28.81 8.34
C THR A 25 -7.10 -27.48 8.14
N HIS A 26 -6.37 -26.98 9.16
CA HIS A 26 -5.60 -25.74 9.03
C HIS A 26 -4.45 -25.84 8.02
N ARG A 27 -3.81 -27.01 7.86
CA ARG A 27 -2.82 -27.22 6.78
C ARG A 27 -3.50 -27.21 5.42
N GLU A 28 -4.64 -27.89 5.27
CA GLU A 28 -5.39 -27.94 4.01
C GLU A 28 -5.86 -26.54 3.57
N GLU A 29 -6.41 -25.75 4.49
CA GLU A 29 -6.82 -24.36 4.24
C GLU A 29 -5.64 -23.48 3.82
N ARG A 30 -4.49 -23.60 4.51
CA ARG A 30 -3.27 -22.87 4.15
C ARG A 30 -2.76 -23.26 2.77
N THR A 31 -2.79 -24.54 2.41
CA THR A 31 -2.40 -25.00 1.07
C THR A 31 -3.30 -24.38 0.00
N LYS A 32 -4.63 -24.44 0.18
CA LYS A 32 -5.59 -23.84 -0.76
C LYS A 32 -5.38 -22.32 -0.91
N PHE A 33 -5.13 -21.62 0.21
CA PHE A 33 -4.83 -20.20 0.18
C PHE A 33 -3.54 -19.88 -0.57
N ASN A 34 -2.47 -20.65 -0.31
CA ASN A 34 -1.19 -20.47 -1.00
C ASN A 34 -1.31 -20.74 -2.50
N GLU A 35 -2.03 -21.79 -2.91
CA GLU A 35 -2.30 -22.05 -4.33
C GLU A 35 -3.06 -20.90 -5.02
N TYR A 36 -3.99 -20.28 -4.30
CA TYR A 36 -4.69 -19.10 -4.81
C TYR A 36 -3.74 -17.89 -4.91
N MET A 37 -2.93 -17.63 -3.89
CA MET A 37 -1.94 -16.56 -3.90
C MET A 37 -0.90 -16.73 -5.02
N ASP A 38 -0.42 -17.95 -5.25
CA ASP A 38 0.50 -18.28 -6.33
C ASP A 38 -0.11 -17.96 -7.70
N LYS A 39 -1.41 -18.22 -7.90
CA LYS A 39 -2.13 -17.82 -9.12
C LYS A 39 -2.15 -16.30 -9.27
N ILE A 40 -2.47 -15.56 -8.20
CA ILE A 40 -2.46 -14.09 -8.24
C ILE A 40 -1.07 -13.57 -8.60
N GLN A 41 -0.01 -14.06 -7.96
CA GLN A 41 1.35 -13.61 -8.24
C GLN A 41 1.82 -13.98 -9.66
N ARG A 42 1.42 -15.16 -10.16
CA ARG A 42 1.78 -15.62 -11.51
C ARG A 42 1.15 -14.78 -12.62
N TYR A 43 -0.11 -14.39 -12.46
CA TYR A 43 -0.85 -13.65 -13.49
C TYR A 43 -0.86 -12.12 -13.26
N PHE A 44 -0.68 -11.68 -12.02
CA PHE A 44 -0.72 -10.27 -11.60
C PHE A 44 0.49 -9.93 -10.69
N PRO A 45 1.73 -10.01 -11.21
CA PRO A 45 2.96 -9.87 -10.41
C PRO A 45 3.17 -8.48 -9.76
N TYR A 46 2.32 -7.51 -10.08
CA TYR A 46 2.38 -6.15 -9.57
C TYR A 46 1.45 -5.89 -8.36
N VAL A 47 0.57 -6.83 -7.99
CA VAL A 47 -0.38 -6.62 -6.87
C VAL A 47 0.35 -6.28 -5.58
N ASP A 48 1.41 -7.02 -5.25
CA ASP A 48 2.24 -6.77 -4.07
C ASP A 48 2.89 -5.37 -4.09
N LYS A 49 3.18 -4.84 -5.29
CA LYS A 49 3.75 -3.50 -5.47
C LYS A 49 2.69 -2.40 -5.38
N LEU A 50 1.40 -2.71 -5.58
CA LEU A 50 0.30 -1.76 -5.44
C LEU A 50 -0.14 -1.58 -3.98
N LEU A 51 0.02 -2.58 -3.12
CA LEU A 51 -0.39 -2.51 -1.71
C LEU A 51 0.14 -1.27 -0.97
N PRO A 52 1.44 -0.89 -1.08
CA PRO A 52 1.93 0.33 -0.44
C PRO A 52 1.28 1.61 -0.98
N LEU A 53 0.90 1.65 -2.26
CA LEU A 53 0.22 2.80 -2.85
C LEU A 53 -1.22 2.90 -2.33
N ILE A 54 -1.90 1.76 -2.24
CA ILE A 54 -3.24 1.63 -1.65
C ILE A 54 -3.24 2.13 -0.21
N ASP A 55 -2.28 1.67 0.60
CA ASP A 55 -2.13 2.09 1.99
C ASP A 55 -1.85 3.59 2.10
N PHE A 56 -0.99 4.13 1.24
CA PHE A 56 -0.73 5.57 1.22
C PHE A 56 -1.99 6.38 0.85
N CYS A 57 -2.73 5.96 -0.18
CA CYS A 57 -3.97 6.62 -0.57
C CYS A 57 -5.01 6.61 0.57
N ARG A 58 -5.19 5.46 1.24
CA ARG A 58 -6.18 5.30 2.31
C ARG A 58 -5.76 5.98 3.61
N ASN A 59 -4.51 5.79 4.03
CA ASN A 59 -4.05 6.18 5.35
C ASN A 59 -3.47 7.60 5.37
N THR A 60 -2.83 8.06 4.29
CA THR A 60 -2.20 9.39 4.21
C THR A 60 -3.07 10.38 3.46
N LEU A 61 -3.53 10.05 2.24
CA LEU A 61 -4.36 10.95 1.43
C LEU A 61 -5.84 10.92 1.84
N LYS A 62 -6.24 9.96 2.69
CA LYS A 62 -7.62 9.78 3.19
C LYS A 62 -8.65 9.61 2.06
N PHE A 63 -8.27 8.95 0.97
CA PHE A 63 -9.18 8.62 -0.12
C PHE A 63 -10.23 7.60 0.32
N SER A 64 -11.43 7.73 -0.24
CA SER A 64 -12.48 6.74 -0.03
C SER A 64 -12.14 5.43 -0.73
N GLU A 65 -12.69 4.33 -0.24
CA GLU A 65 -12.52 3.00 -0.83
C GLU A 65 -12.85 3.00 -2.33
N ARG A 66 -13.92 3.69 -2.72
CA ARG A 66 -14.32 3.81 -4.14
C ARG A 66 -13.24 4.47 -5.01
N VAL A 67 -12.57 5.51 -4.51
CA VAL A 67 -11.49 6.19 -5.24
C VAL A 67 -10.30 5.26 -5.40
N VAL A 68 -9.89 4.60 -4.31
CA VAL A 68 -8.76 3.66 -4.31
C VAL A 68 -9.01 2.51 -5.29
N GLN A 69 -10.23 1.96 -5.31
CA GLN A 69 -10.61 0.90 -6.26
C GLN A 69 -10.51 1.34 -7.72
N GLU A 70 -10.91 2.57 -8.05
CA GLU A 70 -10.75 3.07 -9.43
C GLU A 70 -9.27 3.29 -9.79
N LEU A 71 -8.43 3.72 -8.84
CA LEU A 71 -6.98 3.82 -9.04
C LEU A 71 -6.34 2.44 -9.26
N CYS A 72 -6.77 1.41 -8.53
CA CYS A 72 -6.30 0.03 -8.72
C CYS A 72 -6.69 -0.56 -10.08
N LYS A 73 -7.73 -0.03 -10.73
CA LYS A 73 -8.09 -0.34 -12.13
C LYS A 73 -7.25 0.44 -13.14
N LEU A 74 -6.19 1.12 -12.68
CA LEU A 74 -5.31 1.99 -13.46
C LEU A 74 -6.07 3.12 -14.18
N LYS A 75 -7.19 3.57 -13.61
CA LYS A 75 -7.95 4.69 -14.14
C LYS A 75 -7.52 6.00 -13.48
N LYS A 76 -7.57 7.06 -14.27
CA LYS A 76 -7.42 8.43 -13.75
C LYS A 76 -8.67 8.86 -13.00
N VAL A 77 -8.50 9.36 -11.78
CA VAL A 77 -9.58 9.88 -10.94
C VAL A 77 -9.34 11.35 -10.67
N ARG A 78 -10.30 12.21 -11.01
CA ARG A 78 -10.22 13.64 -10.70
C ARG A 78 -10.81 13.92 -9.33
N LEU A 79 -10.05 14.64 -8.51
CA LEU A 79 -10.41 15.05 -7.17
C LEU A 79 -10.16 16.53 -6.99
N LYS A 80 -10.93 17.13 -6.08
CA LYS A 80 -10.77 18.51 -5.62
C LYS A 80 -10.56 18.49 -4.12
N GLY A 81 -9.63 19.29 -3.62
CA GLY A 81 -9.47 19.49 -2.19
C GLY A 81 -8.03 19.77 -1.76
N ASP A 82 -7.78 19.49 -0.49
CA ASP A 82 -6.51 19.75 0.19
C ASP A 82 -5.77 18.44 0.45
N PHE A 83 -4.64 18.25 -0.23
CA PHE A 83 -3.87 17.02 -0.19
C PHE A 83 -2.69 17.16 0.76
N TYR A 84 -2.62 16.30 1.77
CA TYR A 84 -1.57 16.32 2.78
C TYR A 84 -0.26 15.71 2.25
N SER A 85 0.84 16.45 2.42
CA SER A 85 2.19 15.95 2.20
C SER A 85 2.89 15.69 3.54
N PRO A 86 3.26 14.44 3.84
CA PRO A 86 4.11 14.13 5.00
C PRO A 86 5.49 14.79 4.92
N GLU A 87 6.10 14.88 3.73
CA GLU A 87 7.44 15.46 3.53
C GLU A 87 7.49 16.94 3.93
N PHE A 88 6.40 17.69 3.70
CA PHE A 88 6.30 19.12 4.05
C PHE A 88 5.42 19.41 5.26
N ASN A 89 4.85 18.37 5.88
CA ASN A 89 3.88 18.44 6.98
C ASN A 89 2.79 19.52 6.75
N ARG A 90 2.21 19.55 5.55
CA ARG A 90 1.23 20.57 5.14
C ARG A 90 0.30 20.05 4.05
N LYS A 91 -0.88 20.67 3.94
CA LYS A 91 -1.82 20.43 2.84
C LYS A 91 -1.63 21.43 1.70
N PHE A 92 -1.79 20.95 0.48
CA PHE A 92 -1.78 21.75 -0.74
C PHE A 92 -3.11 21.62 -1.47
N ARG A 93 -3.67 22.76 -1.85
CA ARG A 93 -4.98 22.84 -2.52
C ARG A 93 -4.82 22.60 -4.02
N ASP A 94 -5.68 21.78 -4.61
CA ASP A 94 -5.88 21.69 -6.06
C ASP A 94 -7.36 21.43 -6.37
N GLU A 95 -7.86 22.09 -7.42
CA GLU A 95 -9.28 22.09 -7.80
C GLU A 95 -9.59 21.05 -8.90
N SER A 96 -8.57 20.47 -9.53
CA SER A 96 -8.72 19.51 -10.64
C SER A 96 -7.62 18.44 -10.66
N ALA A 97 -7.20 17.98 -9.48
CA ALA A 97 -6.12 17.01 -9.34
C ALA A 97 -6.52 15.66 -9.96
N ALA A 98 -5.87 15.28 -11.05
CA ALA A 98 -6.04 13.99 -11.71
C ALA A 98 -5.04 12.98 -11.12
N PHE A 99 -5.51 12.08 -10.28
CA PHE A 99 -4.70 11.00 -9.70
C PHE A 99 -4.68 9.76 -10.58
N SER A 100 -3.53 9.10 -10.64
CA SER A 100 -3.33 7.82 -11.33
C SER A 100 -2.28 6.97 -10.61
N PHE A 101 -2.36 5.65 -10.80
CA PHE A 101 -1.21 4.76 -10.61
C PHE A 101 -0.56 4.53 -11.96
N GLU A 102 0.73 4.82 -12.05
CA GLU A 102 1.49 4.73 -13.29
C GLU A 102 2.69 3.82 -13.12
N GLU A 103 2.93 2.97 -14.12
CA GLU A 103 4.08 2.08 -14.14
C GLU A 103 5.37 2.88 -14.37
N ASP A 104 6.41 2.57 -13.60
CA ASP A 104 7.73 3.15 -13.77
C ASP A 104 8.33 2.69 -15.10
N LYS A 105 8.61 3.66 -15.98
CA LYS A 105 9.21 3.41 -17.31
C LYS A 105 10.55 2.68 -17.24
N ASN A 106 11.30 2.84 -16.14
CA ASN A 106 12.61 2.23 -15.96
C ASN A 106 12.56 0.93 -15.15
N ARG A 107 11.43 0.63 -14.49
CA ARG A 107 11.28 -0.51 -13.58
C ARG A 107 9.93 -1.18 -13.79
N LYS A 108 9.87 -2.09 -14.76
CA LYS A 108 8.68 -2.89 -15.06
C LYS A 108 8.11 -3.52 -13.79
N GLY A 109 6.79 -3.48 -13.65
CA GLY A 109 6.04 -3.98 -12.50
C GLY A 109 6.08 -3.08 -11.26
N HIS A 110 6.77 -1.95 -11.28
CA HIS A 110 6.74 -0.97 -10.20
C HIS A 110 5.81 0.16 -10.55
N TYR A 111 5.01 0.60 -9.58
CA TYR A 111 4.04 1.68 -9.76
C TYR A 111 4.34 2.83 -8.81
N HIS A 112 3.94 4.02 -9.24
CA HIS A 112 3.96 5.22 -8.41
C HIS A 112 2.66 6.00 -8.58
N ILE A 113 2.37 6.83 -7.58
CA ILE A 113 1.20 7.71 -7.62
C ILE A 113 1.58 8.96 -8.41
N CYS A 114 0.77 9.31 -9.40
CA CYS A 114 0.86 10.56 -10.13
C CYS A 114 -0.31 11.47 -9.78
N MET A 115 -0.05 12.78 -9.81
CA MET A 115 -1.06 13.82 -9.83
C MET A 115 -0.79 14.71 -11.04
N ASN A 116 -1.77 14.81 -11.95
CA ASN A 116 -1.65 15.54 -13.21
C ASN A 116 -0.45 15.08 -14.06
N ASP A 117 -0.26 13.76 -14.18
CA ASP A 117 0.87 13.14 -14.92
C ASP A 117 2.26 13.46 -14.35
N ILE A 118 2.33 14.00 -13.12
CA ILE A 118 3.56 14.28 -12.38
C ILE A 118 3.61 13.35 -11.17
N PRO A 119 4.74 12.66 -10.89
CA PRO A 119 4.88 11.86 -9.67
C PRO A 119 4.52 12.67 -8.43
N LEU A 120 3.68 12.12 -7.56
CA LEU A 120 3.05 12.86 -6.45
C LEU A 120 4.06 13.58 -5.56
N VAL A 121 5.19 12.94 -5.27
CA VAL A 121 6.30 13.54 -4.51
C VAL A 121 6.88 14.77 -5.21
N GLN A 122 7.06 14.70 -6.54
CA GLN A 122 7.54 15.82 -7.34
C GLN A 122 6.50 16.96 -7.36
N TRP A 123 5.22 16.63 -7.49
CA TRP A 123 4.14 17.62 -7.42
C TRP A 123 4.13 18.35 -6.07
N PHE A 124 4.26 17.63 -4.95
CA PHE A 124 4.36 18.25 -3.62
C PHE A 124 5.60 19.15 -3.50
N ARG A 125 6.75 18.74 -4.04
CA ARG A 125 7.97 19.56 -4.06
C ARG A 125 7.78 20.86 -4.84
N GLN A 126 7.12 20.79 -5.99
CA GLN A 126 6.79 21.97 -6.80
C GLN A 126 5.90 22.93 -5.99
N LYS A 127 4.82 22.42 -5.38
CA LYS A 127 3.93 23.24 -4.55
C LYS A 127 4.59 23.83 -3.30
N ALA A 128 5.48 23.08 -2.67
CA ALA A 128 6.27 23.59 -1.54
C ALA A 128 7.23 24.72 -1.98
N ASN A 129 7.85 24.60 -3.15
CA ASN A 129 8.72 25.63 -3.69
C ASN A 129 7.94 26.88 -4.13
N GLU A 130 6.79 26.72 -4.80
CA GLU A 130 5.86 27.81 -5.10
C GLU A 130 5.49 28.57 -3.82
N TRP A 131 5.08 27.83 -2.78
CA TRP A 131 4.73 28.40 -1.49
C TRP A 131 5.90 29.17 -0.84
N ARG A 132 7.13 28.62 -0.85
CA ARG A 132 8.32 29.32 -0.33
C ARG A 132 8.65 30.58 -1.12
N ASN A 133 8.56 30.54 -2.44
CA ASN A 133 8.81 31.69 -3.31
C ASN A 133 7.79 32.81 -3.05
N CYS A 134 6.52 32.48 -2.84
CA CYS A 134 5.49 33.45 -2.44
C CYS A 134 5.80 34.13 -1.10
N LEU A 135 6.58 33.49 -0.23
CA LEU A 135 7.04 34.06 1.05
C LEU A 135 8.38 34.82 0.93
N GLY A 136 8.92 34.99 -0.28
CA GLY A 136 10.22 35.64 -0.49
C GLY A 136 11.42 34.78 -0.05
N ILE A 137 11.21 33.51 0.29
CA ILE A 137 12.27 32.57 0.65
C ILE A 137 12.79 31.93 -0.64
N THR A 138 13.72 32.59 -1.33
CA THR A 138 14.40 31.98 -2.49
C THR A 138 15.21 30.77 -2.03
N PRO A 139 15.15 29.63 -2.75
CA PRO A 139 16.04 28.51 -2.48
C PRO A 139 17.48 28.99 -2.66
N THR A 140 18.33 28.81 -1.65
CA THR A 140 19.77 28.88 -1.84
C THR A 140 20.12 27.87 -2.92
N LYS A 141 20.49 28.36 -4.11
CA LYS A 141 21.07 27.52 -5.16
C LYS A 141 22.26 26.83 -4.50
N GLN A 142 22.15 25.53 -4.25
CA GLN A 142 23.33 24.73 -3.91
C GLN A 142 24.27 24.85 -5.10
N ASP A 143 25.35 25.61 -4.90
CA ASP A 143 26.45 25.70 -5.84
C ASP A 143 26.95 24.29 -6.11
N LYS A 144 26.66 23.79 -7.31
CA LYS A 144 27.39 22.68 -7.90
C LYS A 144 28.80 23.16 -8.24
N ARG A 145 29.64 23.38 -7.23
CA ARG A 145 31.10 23.52 -7.38
C ARG A 145 31.80 22.98 -6.14
N LEU A 146 32.00 21.66 -6.14
CA LEU A 146 33.24 21.08 -5.67
C LEU A 146 33.79 20.23 -6.82
N LYS A 147 34.58 20.89 -7.67
CA LYS A 147 35.71 20.25 -8.34
C LYS A 147 36.92 20.61 -7.49
N ILE A 148 37.55 19.61 -6.88
CA ILE A 148 38.99 19.29 -6.85
C ILE A 148 39.08 17.96 -6.10
#